data_AF-M5JR17-F1
#
_entry.id   AF-M5JR17-F1
#
_cell.length_a   1.000
_cell.length_b   1.000
_cell.length_c   1.000
_cell.angle_alpha   90.00
_cell.angle_beta   90.00
_cell.angle_gamma   90.00
#
_symmetry.space_group_name_H-M   'P 1'
#
loop_
_entity.id
_entity.type
_entity.pdbx_description
1 polymer ?
#
loop_
_entity_poly.entity_id
_entity_poly.type
_entity_poly.pdbx_seq_one_letter_code
_entity_poly.pdbx_strand_id
1 'polypeptide(L)' 'MKSPLMIINHNPTALSLHGANHPQAPLLGEKICNIVPLDYRPSAHIGLSAFSPDCKHFSKPGSRGKKGGAL' A
#
# COMPACT_ATOMS: atom_id res chain seq x y z
N MET A 1 10.80 -3.87 13.93
CA MET A 1 10.09 -4.61 12.87
C MET A 1 11.05 -4.82 11.70
N LYS A 2 11.07 -5.99 11.08
CA LYS A 2 11.93 -6.22 9.89
C LYS A 2 11.38 -5.38 8.74
N SER A 3 12.25 -4.64 8.05
CA SER A 3 11.82 -3.86 6.88
C SER A 3 11.29 -4.80 5.80
N PRO A 4 10.15 -4.47 5.16
CA PRO A 4 9.68 -5.20 4.01
C PRO A 4 10.73 -5.09 2.91
N LEU A 5 10.85 -6.16 2.14
CA LEU A 5 11.79 -6.21 1.03
C LEU A 5 11.21 -5.55 -0.24
N MET A 6 9.92 -5.23 -0.24
CA MET A 6 9.21 -4.54 -1.32
C MET A 6 7.88 -4.03 -0.80
N ILE A 7 7.48 -2.85 -1.23
CA ILE A 7 6.17 -2.25 -0.95
C ILE A 7 5.49 -1.96 -2.28
N ILE A 8 4.26 -2.44 -2.45
CA ILE A 8 3.45 -2.24 -3.66
C ILE A 8 2.19 -1.49 -3.27
N ASN A 9 1.96 -0.33 -3.88
CA ASN A 9 0.70 0.39 -3.76
C ASN A 9 0.54 1.37 -4.93
N HIS A 10 -0.65 1.44 -5.50
CA HIS A 10 -0.98 2.40 -6.56
C HIS A 10 -1.20 3.83 -6.01
N ASN A 11 -1.38 3.98 -4.70
CA ASN A 11 -1.59 5.27 -4.03
C ASN A 11 -0.25 5.87 -3.57
N PRO A 12 0.17 7.03 -4.12
CA PRO A 12 1.44 7.64 -3.77
C PRO A 12 1.49 8.11 -2.31
N THR A 13 0.37 8.50 -1.71
CA THR A 13 0.32 8.88 -0.29
C THR A 13 0.62 7.70 0.62
N ALA A 14 0.12 6.51 0.27
CA ALA A 14 0.41 5.29 1.02
C ALA A 14 1.88 4.87 0.88
N LEU A 15 2.45 4.99 -0.33
CA LEU A 15 3.88 4.73 -0.54
C LEU A 15 4.76 5.68 0.25
N SER A 16 4.47 6.98 0.27
CA SER A 16 5.24 7.96 1.04
C SER A 16 5.21 7.66 2.53
N LEU A 17 4.04 7.31 3.07
CA LEU A 17 3.90 6.95 4.48
C LEU A 17 4.72 5.69 4.82
N HIS A 18 4.64 4.65 3.99
CA HIS A 18 5.40 3.42 4.20
C HIS A 18 6.90 3.61 3.98
N GLY A 19 7.30 4.43 3.00
CA GLY A 19 8.69 4.75 2.70
C GLY A 19 9.39 5.51 3.82
N ALA A 20 8.68 6.43 4.49
CA ALA A 20 9.20 7.11 5.67
C ALA A 20 9.52 6.14 6.82
N ASN A 21 8.69 5.10 7.01
CA ASN A 21 8.89 4.08 8.05
C ASN A 21 9.89 2.99 7.64
N HIS A 22 10.09 2.79 6.33
CA HIS A 22 10.95 1.75 5.75
C HIS A 22 11.75 2.28 4.56
N PRO A 23 12.76 3.15 4.78
CA PRO A 23 13.49 3.82 3.70
C PRO A 23 14.35 2.87 2.85
N GLN A 24 14.63 1.67 3.39
CA GLN A 24 15.43 0.63 2.74
C GLN A 24 14.63 -0.15 1.67
N ALA A 25 13.31 -0.03 1.67
CA ALA A 25 12.40 -0.88 0.90
C ALA A 25 12.05 -0.22 -0.45
N PRO A 26 12.16 -0.95 -1.57
CA PRO A 26 11.68 -0.47 -2.86
C PRO A 26 10.18 -0.17 -2.83
N LEU A 27 9.80 1.00 -3.36
CA LEU A 27 8.40 1.47 -3.48
C LEU A 27 7.93 1.31 -4.92
N LEU A 28 6.90 0.49 -5.13
CA LEU A 28 6.30 0.26 -6.45
C LEU A 28 4.91 0.89 -6.52
N GLY A 29 4.76 1.89 -7.38
CA GLY A 29 3.55 2.68 -7.66
C GLY A 29 2.46 1.97 -8.47
N GLU A 30 2.49 0.65 -8.53
CA GLU A 30 1.68 -0.14 -9.45
C GLU A 30 0.53 -0.86 -8.73
N LYS A 31 -0.47 -1.29 -9.51
CA LYS A 31 -1.52 -2.18 -8.98
C LYS A 31 -0.94 -3.57 -8.74
N ILE A 32 -1.32 -4.20 -7.62
CA ILE A 32 -0.87 -5.57 -7.29
C ILE A 32 -1.14 -6.58 -8.40
N CYS A 33 -2.25 -6.44 -9.12
CA CYS A 33 -2.65 -7.32 -10.21
C CYS A 33 -1.84 -7.13 -11.51
N ASN A 34 -1.09 -6.04 -11.62
CA ASN A 34 -0.27 -5.73 -12.80
C ASN A 34 1.20 -6.11 -12.58
N ILE A 35 1.54 -6.65 -11.42
CA ILE A 35 2.91 -6.98 -11.05
C ILE A 35 3.07 -8.49 -11.06
N VAL A 36 4.08 -8.98 -11.76
CA VAL A 36 4.58 -10.35 -11.59
C VAL A 36 5.72 -10.29 -10.57
N PRO A 37 5.57 -10.86 -9.36
CA PRO A 37 6.58 -10.75 -8.31
C PRO A 37 7.96 -11.28 -8.73
N LEU A 38 7.98 -12.23 -9.67
CA LEU A 38 9.19 -12.84 -10.18
C LEU A 38 10.05 -11.86 -11.01
N ASP A 39 9.46 -10.84 -11.63
CA ASP A 39 10.19 -9.82 -12.40
C ASP A 39 11.09 -8.98 -11.49
N TYR A 40 10.65 -8.75 -10.25
CA TYR A 40 11.36 -7.93 -9.29
C TYR A 40 12.27 -8.75 -8.37
N ARG A 41 12.00 -10.05 -8.25
CA ARG A 41 12.74 -10.96 -7.38
C ARG A 41 12.85 -12.36 -7.98
N PRO A 42 13.61 -12.50 -9.08
CA PRO A 42 13.84 -13.80 -9.70
C PRO A 42 14.52 -14.72 -8.67
N SER A 43 13.99 -15.93 -8.52
CA SER A 43 14.51 -16.98 -7.63
C SER A 43 14.41 -16.71 -6.12
N ALA A 44 13.70 -15.66 -5.68
CA ALA A 44 13.52 -15.41 -4.25
C ALA A 44 12.27 -16.12 -3.70
N HIS A 45 12.45 -16.93 -2.66
CA HIS A 45 11.32 -17.48 -1.90
C HIS A 45 10.65 -16.37 -1.10
N ILE A 46 9.32 -16.26 -1.24
CA ILE A 46 8.50 -15.33 -0.46
C ILE A 46 8.11 -16.03 0.84
N GLY A 47 8.82 -15.74 1.93
CA GLY A 47 8.53 -16.33 3.24
C GLY A 47 7.28 -15.78 3.93
N LEU A 48 6.86 -14.55 3.59
CA LEU A 48 5.63 -13.92 4.08
C LEU A 48 5.19 -12.82 3.12
N SER A 49 3.89 -12.76 2.83
CA SER A 49 3.28 -11.64 2.12
C SER A 49 2.07 -11.14 2.89
N ALA A 50 2.02 -9.83 3.12
CA ALA A 50 0.91 -9.17 3.80
C ALA A 50 0.13 -8.32 2.79
N PHE A 51 -1.18 -8.57 2.71
CA PHE A 51 -2.09 -7.86 1.83
C PHE A 51 -3.18 -7.20 2.66
N SER A 52 -3.48 -5.95 2.37
CA SER A 52 -4.62 -5.25 2.97
C SER A 52 -5.33 -4.48 1.87
N PRO A 53 -6.59 -4.81 1.57
CA PRO A 53 -7.35 -4.07 0.58
C PRO A 53 -7.62 -2.65 1.08
N ASP A 54 -7.65 -1.68 0.17
CA ASP A 54 -7.96 -0.30 0.49
C ASP A 54 -9.40 -0.23 1.06
N CYS A 55 -9.53 0.25 2.30
CA CYS A 55 -10.79 0.28 3.07
C CYS A 55 -11.91 1.10 2.42
N LYS A 56 -11.62 1.81 1.31
CA LYS A 56 -12.59 2.62 0.57
C LYS A 56 -13.76 1.81 -0.01
N HIS A 57 -13.58 0.50 -0.26
CA HIS A 57 -14.62 -0.35 -0.85
C HIS A 57 -15.30 -1.32 0.13
N PHE A 58 -14.73 -1.53 1.32
CA PHE A 58 -15.25 -2.47 2.33
C PHE A 58 -15.90 -1.77 3.54
N SER A 59 -15.85 -0.44 3.59
CA SER A 59 -16.58 0.33 4.59
C SER A 59 -18.04 0.49 4.15
N LYS A 60 -19.00 0.12 5.01
CA LYS A 60 -20.37 0.64 4.88
C LYS A 60 -20.29 2.17 4.71
N PRO A 61 -21.04 2.79 3.79
CA PRO A 61 -21.12 4.25 3.73
C PRO A 61 -21.69 4.77 5.06
N GLY A 62 -20.80 5.13 5.99
CA GLY A 62 -21.12 5.72 7.28
C GLY A 62 -21.03 7.23 7.18
N SER A 63 -22.17 7.90 7.35
CA SER A 63 -22.33 9.32 7.71
C SER A 63 -21.21 10.27 7.25
N ARG A 64 -21.46 10.89 6.10
CA ARG A 64 -20.80 12.14 5.69
C ARG A 64 -21.06 13.21 6.77
N GLY A 65 -20.17 13.29 7.77
CA GLY A 65 -20.13 14.40 8.71
C GLY A 65 -19.79 15.66 7.94
N LYS A 66 -20.83 16.39 7.54
CA LYS A 66 -20.75 17.73 6.97
C LYS A 66 -20.10 18.63 8.03
N LYS A 67 -18.83 19.00 7.88
CA LYS A 67 -18.25 20.18 8.54
C LYS A 67 -17.65 21.08 7.48
N GLY A 68 -18.40 22.13 7.16
CA GLY A 68 -18.06 23.18 6.21
C GLY A 68 -19.25 24.12 6.10
N GLY A 69 -19.22 25.19 6.90
CA GLY A 69 -20.26 26.22 6.95
C GLY A 69 -20.26 26.94 8.29
N ALA A 70 -19.27 27.81 8.50
CA ALA A 70 -19.42 28.93 9.43
C ALA A 70 -19.66 30.17 8.56
N LEU A 71 -20.92 30.61 8.53
CA LEU A 71 -21.37 31.99 8.34
C LEU A 71 -22.14 32.34 9.62
#